data_AF-A0AAU1BJ45-F1
#
_entry.id   AF-A0AAU1BJ45-F1
#
_cell.length_a   1.000
_cell.length_b   1.000
_cell.length_c   1.000
_cell.angle_alpha   90.00
_cell.angle_beta   90.00
_cell.angle_gamma   90.00
#
_symmetry.space_group_name_H-M   'P 1'
#
loop_
_entity.id
_entity.type
_entity.pdbx_description
1 polymer ?
#
loop_
_entity_poly.entity_id
_entity_poly.type
_entity_poly.pdbx_seq_one_letter_code
_entity_poly.pdbx_strand_id
1 'polypeptide(L)'
;MIEPEKQDWLHGYDAAVPYRDREEDLEVPYEHLEGAYPLGRWLSNQRRALRAGQMPSKRADDLEALGTVWATADAAFAAHPGSRPAQE
;
A
#
# COMPACT_ATOMS: atom_id res chain seq x y z
N MET A 1 -4.03 22.82 9.12
CA MET A 1 -3.25 21.75 9.77
C MET A 1 -3.02 20.68 8.72
N ILE A 2 -1.78 20.45 8.31
CA ILE A 2 -1.47 19.31 7.46
C ILE A 2 -1.28 18.15 8.42
N GLU A 3 -2.16 17.14 8.38
CA GLU A 3 -2.01 15.94 9.21
C GLU A 3 -0.67 15.26 8.85
N PRO A 4 0.28 15.14 9.79
CA PRO A 4 1.59 14.56 9.50
C PRO A 4 1.46 13.11 9.00
N GLU A 5 0.44 12.38 9.46
CA GLU A 5 0.11 11.04 8.99
C GLU A 5 -0.31 10.98 7.53
N LYS A 6 -0.88 12.06 6.96
CA LYS A 6 -1.19 12.12 5.52
C LYS A 6 0.07 12.32 4.68
N GLN A 7 1.02 13.11 5.16
CA GLN A 7 2.26 13.35 4.42
C GLN A 7 3.15 12.11 4.40
N ASP A 8 3.29 11.43 5.54
CA ASP A 8 4.06 10.19 5.62
C ASP A 8 3.47 9.10 4.72
N TRP A 9 2.14 9.02 4.69
CA TRP A 9 1.41 8.13 3.78
C TRP A 9 1.66 8.45 2.30
N LEU A 10 1.52 9.73 1.91
CA LEU A 10 1.70 10.15 0.51
C LEU A 10 3.14 9.91 0.04
N HIS A 11 4.14 10.22 0.86
CA HIS A 11 5.54 9.94 0.52
C HIS A 11 5.83 8.44 0.41
N GLY A 12 5.31 7.63 1.33
CA GLY A 12 5.49 6.18 1.25
C GLY A 12 4.81 5.57 0.02
N TYR A 13 3.61 6.05 -0.33
CA TYR A 13 2.90 5.63 -1.52
C TYR A 13 3.63 6.05 -2.80
N ASP A 14 4.07 7.31 -2.89
CA ASP A 14 4.82 7.84 -4.04
C ASP A 14 6.16 7.11 -4.23
N ALA A 15 6.82 6.70 -3.14
CA ALA A 15 8.02 5.87 -3.19
C ALA A 15 7.73 4.40 -3.57
N ALA A 16 6.57 3.85 -3.19
CA ALA A 16 6.17 2.48 -3.52
C ALA A 16 5.87 2.29 -5.01
N VAL A 17 5.27 3.30 -5.67
CA VAL A 17 4.91 3.25 -7.10
C VAL A 17 6.11 2.92 -8.02
N PRO A 18 7.23 3.68 -8.01
CA PRO A 18 8.37 3.41 -8.88
C PRO A 18 9.12 2.13 -8.50
N TYR A 19 9.08 1.71 -7.23
CA TYR A 19 9.65 0.43 -6.83
C TYR A 19 8.87 -0.73 -7.46
N ARG A 20 7.54 -0.69 -7.35
CA ARG A 20 6.63 -1.66 -7.95
C ARG A 20 6.78 -1.72 -9.48
N ASP A 21 6.94 -0.57 -10.13
CA ASP A 21 7.14 -0.52 -11.58
C ASP A 21 8.43 -1.24 -12.04
N ARG A 22 9.45 -1.29 -11.17
CA ARG A 22 10.75 -1.93 -11.47
C ARG A 22 10.79 -3.42 -11.13
N GLU A 23 10.27 -3.77 -9.96
CA GLU A 23 10.39 -5.13 -9.40
C GLU A 23 9.15 -5.98 -9.69
N GLU A 24 8.08 -5.38 -10.22
CA GLU A 24 6.73 -5.98 -10.40
C GLU A 24 6.05 -6.42 -9.09
N ASP A 25 6.80 -6.48 -8.00
CA ASP A 25 6.40 -6.83 -6.65
C ASP A 25 6.79 -5.74 -5.65
N LEU A 26 6.07 -5.69 -4.52
CA LEU A 26 6.34 -4.79 -3.40
C LEU A 26 6.97 -5.52 -2.21
N GLU A 27 7.78 -6.54 -2.50
CA GLU A 27 8.60 -7.23 -1.50
C GLU A 27 9.89 -6.44 -1.21
N VAL A 28 9.70 -5.26 -0.62
CA VAL A 28 10.80 -4.38 -0.26
C VAL A 28 11.51 -4.92 1.00
N PRO A 29 12.83 -5.17 0.98
CA PRO A 29 13.59 -5.52 2.18
C PRO A 29 13.44 -4.46 3.27
N TYR A 30 13.41 -4.86 4.54
CA TYR A 30 13.18 -3.93 5.67
C TYR A 30 14.12 -2.71 5.68
N GLU A 31 15.38 -2.91 5.28
CA GLU A 31 16.43 -1.89 5.25
C GLU A 31 16.51 -1.12 3.93
N HIS A 32 15.63 -1.41 2.96
CA HIS A 32 15.65 -0.75 1.66
C HIS A 32 15.21 0.71 1.77
N LEU A 33 15.98 1.56 1.10
CA LEU A 33 15.72 2.98 0.94
C LEU A 33 15.38 3.24 -0.52
N GLU A 34 14.19 3.78 -0.78
CA GLU A 34 13.87 4.31 -2.10
C GLU A 34 14.31 5.78 -2.13
N GLY A 35 15.49 6.02 -2.68
CA GLY A 35 16.17 7.31 -2.57
C GLY A 35 16.58 7.62 -1.13
N ALA A 36 15.94 8.60 -0.52
CA ALA A 36 16.15 8.98 0.89
C ALA A 36 15.04 8.48 1.83
N TYR A 37 14.01 7.82 1.29
CA TYR A 37 12.85 7.41 2.05
C TYR A 37 12.96 5.94 2.49
N PRO A 38 12.76 5.60 3.77
CA PRO A 38 12.88 4.24 4.27
C PRO A 38 11.64 3.40 3.95
N LEU A 39 11.48 3.08 2.66
CA LEU A 39 10.33 2.38 2.10
C LEU A 39 10.10 1.02 2.77
N GLY A 40 11.15 0.22 3.00
CA GLY A 40 11.03 -1.09 3.64
C GLY A 40 10.48 -1.03 5.06
N ARG A 41 10.93 -0.03 5.83
CA ARG A 41 10.47 0.22 7.19
C ARG A 41 9.04 0.75 7.22
N TRP A 42 8.69 1.64 6.29
CA TRP A 42 7.34 2.14 6.13
C TRP A 42 6.36 1.01 5.79
N LEU A 43 6.64 0.20 4.77
CA LEU A 43 5.82 -0.97 4.40
C LEU A 43 5.66 -1.95 5.57
N SER A 44 6.71 -2.15 6.36
CA SER A 44 6.66 -2.99 7.56
C SER A 44 5.73 -2.41 8.65
N ASN A 45 5.74 -1.10 8.84
CA ASN A 45 4.78 -0.42 9.73
C ASN A 45 3.35 -0.55 9.20
N GLN A 46 3.14 -0.41 7.90
CA GLN A 46 1.83 -0.58 7.26
C GLN A 46 1.32 -2.02 7.42
N ARG A 47 2.16 -3.05 7.22
CA ARG A 47 1.83 -4.46 7.52
C ARG A 47 1.36 -4.63 8.95
N ARG A 48 2.07 -4.04 9.90
CA ARG A 48 1.74 -4.14 11.32
C ARG A 48 0.41 -3.44 11.62
N ALA A 49 0.17 -2.26 11.06
CA ALA A 49 -1.08 -1.51 11.25
C ALA A 49 -2.29 -2.26 10.66
N LEU A 50 -2.12 -2.86 9.47
CA LEU A 50 -3.15 -3.68 8.83
C LEU A 50 -3.48 -4.92 9.68
N ARG A 51 -2.47 -5.69 10.10
CA ARG A 51 -2.64 -6.87 10.97
C ARG A 51 -3.26 -6.52 12.33
N ALA A 52 -3.01 -5.32 12.84
CA ALA A 52 -3.59 -4.83 14.08
C ALA A 52 -5.02 -4.26 13.92
N GLY A 53 -5.56 -4.17 12.69
CA GLY A 53 -6.85 -3.54 12.43
C GLY A 53 -6.86 -2.02 12.68
N GLN A 54 -5.68 -1.39 12.74
CA GLN A 54 -5.51 0.05 12.98
C GLN A 54 -5.39 0.84 11.68
N MET A 55 -5.41 0.17 10.52
CA MET A 55 -5.36 0.80 9.22
C MET A 55 -6.77 1.15 8.72
N PRO A 56 -7.01 2.39 8.27
CA PRO A 56 -8.24 2.75 7.59
C PRO A 56 -8.45 1.91 6.32
N SER A 57 -9.66 1.44 6.06
CA SER A 57 -9.99 0.60 4.90
C SER A 57 -9.57 1.23 3.57
N LYS A 58 -9.66 2.56 3.43
CA LYS A 58 -9.20 3.26 2.23
C LYS A 58 -7.69 3.06 1.97
N ARG A 59 -6.87 3.10 3.02
CA ARG A 59 -5.42 2.91 2.91
C ARG A 59 -5.07 1.47 2.55
N ALA A 60 -5.81 0.51 3.09
CA ALA A 60 -5.66 -0.89 2.70
C ALA A 60 -5.97 -1.08 1.21
N ASP A 61 -7.10 -0.54 0.74
CA ASP A 61 -7.52 -0.60 -0.66
C ASP A 61 -6.49 0.06 -1.62
N ASP A 62 -5.98 1.26 -1.26
CA ASP A 62 -4.93 1.95 -2.02
C ASP A 62 -3.64 1.09 -2.16
N LEU A 63 -3.25 0.35 -1.10
CA LEU A 63 -2.07 -0.54 -1.10
C LEU A 63 -2.33 -1.87 -1.81
N GLU A 64 -3.55 -2.39 -1.76
CA GLU A 64 -3.96 -3.57 -2.52
C GLU A 64 -4.01 -3.27 -4.03
N ALA A 65 -4.47 -2.08 -4.41
CA ALA A 65 -4.45 -1.62 -5.81
C ALA A 65 -3.02 -1.50 -6.38
N LEU A 66 -2.02 -1.27 -5.52
CA LEU A 66 -0.60 -1.33 -5.90
C LEU A 66 -0.08 -2.75 -6.14
N GLY A 67 -0.90 -3.80 -5.98
CA GLY A 67 -0.52 -5.17 -6.32
C GLY A 67 0.48 -5.80 -5.35
N THR A 68 0.57 -5.30 -4.12
CA THR A 68 1.44 -5.92 -3.11
C THR A 68 0.88 -7.28 -2.74
N VAL A 69 1.63 -8.35 -3.02
CA VAL A 69 1.41 -9.65 -2.39
C VAL A 69 1.76 -9.51 -0.90
N TRP A 70 0.80 -9.06 -0.09
CA TRP A 70 0.90 -9.06 1.37
C TRP A 70 0.77 -10.52 1.88
N ALA A 71 1.57 -11.45 1.37
CA ALA A 71 1.58 -12.87 1.73
C ALA A 71 0.18 -13.42 2.05
N THR A 72 -0.69 -13.50 1.03
CA THR A 72 -1.95 -14.25 1.01
C THR A 72 -2.62 -14.42 2.37
N ALA A 73 -3.04 -13.32 2.99
CA ALA A 73 -4.17 -13.40 3.91
C ALA A 73 -5.40 -13.18 3.04
N ASP A 74 -5.90 -14.30 2.52
CA ASP A 74 -7.23 -14.47 1.94
C ASP A 74 -7.33 -14.42 0.40
N ALA A 75 -7.41 -15.61 -0.19
CA ALA A 75 -8.06 -15.87 -1.47
C ALA A 75 -9.59 -15.54 -1.44
N ALA A 76 -10.02 -14.53 -0.69
CA ALA A 76 -11.42 -14.20 -0.49
C ALA A 76 -11.66 -12.70 -0.18
N PHE A 77 -11.10 -11.80 -1.01
CA PHE A 77 -11.95 -10.70 -1.49
C PHE A 77 -12.77 -11.19 -2.67
N ALA A 78 -13.76 -12.03 -2.35
CA ALA A 78 -14.85 -12.30 -3.26
C ALA A 78 -15.48 -10.96 -3.65
N ALA A 79 -15.42 -10.68 -4.95
CA ALA A 79 -16.25 -9.71 -5.65
C ALA A 79 -15.97 -8.22 -5.36
N HIS A 80 -15.32 -7.59 -6.33
CA HIS A 80 -15.69 -6.22 -6.73
C HIS A 80 -16.70 -6.28 -7.90
N PRO A 81 -18.03 -6.32 -7.68
CA PRO A 81 -19.00 -5.88 -8.68
C PRO A 81 -19.42 -4.46 -8.30
N GLY A 82 -18.57 -3.47 -8.59
CA GLY A 82 -18.71 -2.16 -7.94
C GLY A 82 -18.12 -0.98 -8.67
N SER A 83 -18.01 -1.02 -9.99
CA SER A 83 -17.88 0.21 -10.79
C SER A 83 -18.61 -0.01 -12.10
N ARG A 84 -19.89 0.40 -12.10
CA ARG A 84 -20.71 0.48 -13.32
C ARG A 84 -19.96 1.37 -14.32
N PRO A 85 -19.88 1.02 -15.61
CA PRO A 85 -19.52 2.00 -16.62
C PRO A 85 -20.61 3.09 -16.58
N ALA A 86 -20.18 4.34 -16.43
CA ALA A 86 -21.06 5.47 -16.72
C ALA A 86 -21.42 5.38 -18.21
N GLN A 87 -22.68 5.05 -18.47
CA GLN A 87 -23.33 5.30 -19.75
C GLN A 87 -23.81 6.75 -19.69
N GLU A 88 -23.28 7.62 -20.55
CA GLU A 88 -24.01 8.71 -21.22
C GLU A 88 -23.39 8.93 -22.61
#